data_AF-A0AAV0ZYQ9-F1
#
_entry.id   AF-A0AAV0ZYQ9-F1
#
_cell.length_a   1.000
_cell.length_b   1.000
_cell.length_c   1.000
_cell.angle_alpha   90.00
_cell.angle_beta   90.00
_cell.angle_gamma   90.00
#
_symmetry.space_group_name_H-M   'P 1'
#
loop_
_entity.id
_entity.type
_entity.pdbx_description
1 polymer ?
#
loop_
_entity_poly.entity_id
_entity_poly.type
_entity_poly.pdbx_seq_one_letter_code
_entity_poly.pdbx_strand_id
1 'polypeptide(L)'
;MHSKQFNILCVHLFKHSLYVHLWIGPYACAEWNYGGFPLWLHFIPGIKFRTDNEPFKAEMKRFTAKIVDLMKQENLYASQGGPIILSQIENEYGNIDKSYGPAAKTYINWASSMATSLDTGVPWVMCQQANAPDPIINTCNGFYCDQFTPNSNQKPKMWTENWTGWFLAFGGAVPYRPVEDLAFAVARFFQ
;
A
#
# COMPACT_ATOMS: atom_id res chain seq x y z
N MET A 1 -2.91 -17.07 -6.31
CA MET A 1 -4.29 -16.62 -6.03
C MET A 1 -5.08 -16.73 -7.33
N HIS A 2 -6.10 -17.58 -7.40
CA HIS A 2 -6.99 -17.60 -8.56
C HIS A 2 -7.81 -16.30 -8.54
N SER A 3 -7.67 -15.44 -9.56
CA SER A 3 -8.32 -14.12 -9.67
C SER A 3 -9.82 -14.16 -9.33
N LYS A 4 -10.49 -15.26 -9.66
CA LYS A 4 -11.91 -15.51 -9.34
C LYS A 4 -12.25 -15.33 -7.86
N GLN A 5 -11.38 -15.73 -6.94
CA GLN A 5 -11.68 -15.71 -5.51
C GLN A 5 -11.63 -14.30 -4.92
N PHE A 6 -10.72 -13.45 -5.43
CA PHE A 6 -10.65 -12.04 -5.06
C PHE A 6 -11.86 -11.27 -5.62
N ASN A 7 -12.25 -11.53 -6.87
CA ASN A 7 -13.42 -10.90 -7.47
C ASN A 7 -14.70 -11.23 -6.68
N ILE A 8 -14.87 -12.49 -6.26
CA ILE A 8 -16.01 -12.90 -5.43
C ILE A 8 -16.05 -12.10 -4.12
N LEU A 9 -14.90 -11.90 -3.47
CA LEU A 9 -14.81 -11.10 -2.25
C LEU A 9 -15.24 -9.65 -2.51
N CYS A 10 -14.70 -8.99 -3.55
CA CYS A 10 -15.06 -7.60 -3.88
C CYS A 10 -16.55 -7.45 -4.19
N VAL A 11 -17.12 -8.36 -5.00
CA VAL A 11 -18.55 -8.35 -5.32
C VAL A 11 -19.39 -8.55 -4.07
N HIS A 12 -18.95 -9.42 -3.15
CA HIS A 12 -19.65 -9.62 -1.89
C HIS A 12 -19.60 -8.37 -0.99
N LEU A 13 -18.43 -7.73 -0.85
CA LEU A 13 -18.28 -6.49 -0.08
C LEU A 13 -19.18 -5.38 -0.64
N PHE A 14 -19.22 -5.22 -1.96
CA PHE A 14 -20.03 -4.18 -2.59
C PHE A 14 -21.54 -4.37 -2.38
N LYS A 15 -22.01 -5.63 -2.36
CA LYS A 15 -23.41 -5.96 -2.01
C LYS A 15 -23.78 -5.53 -0.58
N HIS A 16 -22.78 -5.40 0.30
CA HIS A 16 -22.95 -4.93 1.68
C HIS A 16 -22.56 -3.45 1.85
N SER A 17 -22.49 -2.68 0.76
CA SER A 17 -22.14 -1.25 0.78
C SER A 17 -20.76 -0.95 1.37
N LEU A 18 -19.84 -1.90 1.28
CA LEU A 18 -18.44 -1.71 1.68
C LEU A 18 -17.57 -1.41 0.46
N TYR A 19 -16.64 -0.47 0.64
CA TYR A 19 -15.61 -0.12 -0.33
C TYR A 19 -14.28 -0.81 -0.03
N VAL A 20 -13.39 -0.81 -1.01
CA VAL A 20 -12.08 -1.47 -0.94
C VAL A 20 -10.96 -0.46 -1.15
N HIS A 21 -9.99 -0.46 -0.23
CA HIS A 21 -8.67 0.11 -0.45
C HIS A 21 -7.73 -1.02 -0.85
N LEU A 22 -7.34 -1.08 -2.13
CA LEU A 22 -6.54 -2.18 -2.66
C LEU A 22 -5.04 -1.92 -2.54
N TRP A 23 -4.35 -2.66 -1.66
CA TRP A 23 -2.89 -2.56 -1.54
C TRP A 23 -2.23 -3.55 -2.46
N ILE A 24 -1.64 -3.04 -3.55
CA ILE A 24 -1.07 -3.89 -4.60
C ILE A 24 0.38 -4.28 -4.26
N GLY A 25 1.12 -3.42 -3.57
CA GLY A 25 2.54 -3.63 -3.28
C GLY A 25 3.44 -3.24 -4.46
N PRO A 26 4.46 -4.04 -4.84
CA PRO A 26 4.54 -5.49 -4.62
C PRO A 26 5.15 -5.88 -3.28
N TYR A 27 5.89 -4.99 -2.63
CA TYR A 27 6.26 -5.19 -1.23
C TYR A 27 5.07 -4.79 -0.35
N ALA A 28 4.64 -5.69 0.52
CA ALA A 28 3.49 -5.48 1.40
C ALA A 28 3.86 -5.51 2.89
N CYS A 29 5.10 -5.89 3.24
CA CYS A 29 5.46 -6.22 4.63
C CYS A 29 4.52 -7.30 5.21
N ALA A 30 3.52 -6.86 5.98
CA ALA A 30 2.37 -7.63 6.48
C ALA A 30 2.75 -8.87 7.30
N GLU A 31 3.96 -8.89 7.88
CA GLU A 31 4.54 -10.06 8.54
C GLU A 31 4.46 -11.32 7.67
N TRP A 32 4.42 -11.13 6.35
CA TRP A 32 4.21 -12.18 5.38
C TRP A 32 5.55 -12.65 4.82
N ASN A 33 5.59 -13.91 4.40
CA ASN A 33 6.81 -14.51 3.90
C ASN A 33 7.46 -13.64 2.82
N TYR A 34 8.73 -13.30 3.05
CA TYR A 34 9.55 -12.46 2.17
C TYR A 34 8.91 -11.10 1.80
N GLY A 35 8.05 -10.55 2.67
CA GLY A 35 7.38 -9.27 2.47
C GLY A 35 6.39 -9.26 1.30
N GLY A 36 5.96 -10.45 0.84
CA GLY A 36 5.10 -10.62 -0.33
C GLY A 36 5.85 -10.95 -1.63
N PHE A 37 7.18 -10.80 -1.66
CA PHE A 37 7.94 -11.13 -2.87
C PHE A 37 7.99 -12.64 -3.12
N PRO A 38 7.86 -13.08 -4.38
CA PRO A 38 8.11 -14.48 -4.70
C PRO A 38 9.63 -14.75 -4.66
N LEU A 39 10.03 -15.89 -4.08
CA LEU A 39 11.44 -16.23 -3.87
C LEU A 39 12.25 -16.25 -5.18
N TRP A 40 11.65 -16.66 -6.30
CA TRP A 40 12.34 -16.70 -7.60
C TRP A 40 12.85 -15.33 -8.06
N LEU A 41 12.24 -14.24 -7.59
CA LEU A 41 12.66 -12.88 -7.90
C LEU A 41 14.11 -12.64 -7.45
N HIS A 42 14.53 -13.25 -6.34
CA HIS A 42 15.88 -13.11 -5.80
C HIS A 42 16.97 -13.64 -6.75
N PHE A 43 16.64 -14.61 -7.60
CA PHE A 43 17.62 -15.26 -8.47
C PHE A 43 17.77 -14.57 -9.83
N ILE A 44 17.07 -13.46 -10.07
CA ILE A 44 17.28 -12.67 -11.29
C ILE A 44 18.67 -12.02 -11.25
N PRO A 45 19.52 -12.22 -12.26
CA PRO A 45 20.86 -11.63 -12.30
C PRO A 45 20.84 -10.11 -12.12
N GLY A 46 21.63 -9.62 -11.16
CA GLY A 46 21.79 -8.18 -10.91
C GLY A 46 20.58 -7.50 -10.24
N ILE A 47 19.60 -8.26 -9.75
CA ILE A 47 18.43 -7.68 -9.10
C ILE A 47 18.79 -7.03 -7.76
N LYS A 48 18.23 -5.86 -7.50
CA LYS A 48 18.27 -5.18 -6.22
C LYS A 48 16.86 -4.70 -5.89
N PHE A 49 16.33 -5.13 -4.75
CA PHE A 49 14.95 -4.85 -4.40
C PHE A 49 14.76 -3.42 -3.92
N ARG A 50 13.57 -2.89 -4.22
CA ARG A 50 13.05 -1.61 -3.70
C ARG A 50 14.07 -0.47 -3.91
N THR A 51 14.63 -0.41 -5.11
CA THR A 51 15.55 0.65 -5.49
C THR A 51 15.50 0.86 -6.99
N ASP A 52 16.23 1.85 -7.47
CA ASP A 52 16.34 2.17 -8.88
C ASP A 52 17.19 1.11 -9.61
N ASN A 53 16.56 -0.02 -9.89
CA ASN A 53 17.15 -1.21 -10.48
C ASN A 53 16.22 -1.73 -11.58
N GLU A 54 16.67 -1.72 -12.83
CA GLU A 54 15.83 -2.09 -13.99
C GLU A 54 15.20 -3.49 -13.89
N PRO A 55 15.93 -4.56 -13.50
CA PRO A 55 15.31 -5.87 -13.32
C PRO A 55 14.14 -5.86 -12.33
N PHE A 56 14.32 -5.20 -11.19
CA PHE A 56 13.26 -5.08 -10.18
C PHE A 56 12.09 -4.22 -10.67
N LYS A 57 12.36 -3.07 -11.29
CA LYS A 57 11.34 -2.16 -11.84
C LYS A 57 10.49 -2.85 -12.92
N ALA A 58 11.12 -3.63 -13.80
CA ALA A 58 10.42 -4.40 -14.83
C ALA A 58 9.45 -5.41 -14.22
N GLU A 59 9.88 -6.15 -13.20
CA GLU A 59 9.06 -7.16 -12.52
C GLU A 59 7.93 -6.54 -11.69
N MET A 60 8.23 -5.47 -10.96
CA MET A 60 7.23 -4.70 -10.21
C MET A 60 6.16 -4.13 -11.15
N LYS A 61 6.56 -3.53 -12.28
CA LYS A 61 5.62 -3.01 -13.28
C LYS A 61 4.77 -4.14 -13.87
N ARG A 62 5.38 -5.25 -14.24
CA ARG A 62 4.68 -6.42 -14.81
C ARG A 62 3.61 -6.94 -13.87
N PHE A 63 3.93 -7.09 -12.59
CA PHE A 63 2.98 -7.55 -11.57
C PHE A 63 1.87 -6.53 -11.33
N THR A 64 2.23 -5.26 -11.08
CA THR A 64 1.27 -4.19 -10.78
C THR A 64 0.28 -3.99 -11.93
N ALA A 65 0.78 -3.90 -13.17
CA ALA A 65 -0.06 -3.78 -14.36
C ALA A 65 -1.02 -4.96 -14.49
N LYS A 66 -0.54 -6.19 -14.30
CA LYS A 66 -1.39 -7.38 -14.33
C LYS A 66 -2.51 -7.33 -13.30
N ILE A 67 -2.24 -6.89 -12.06
CA ILE A 67 -3.29 -6.76 -11.04
C ILE A 67 -4.30 -5.68 -11.43
N VAL A 68 -3.84 -4.51 -11.85
CA VAL A 68 -4.72 -3.42 -12.31
C VAL A 68 -5.59 -3.87 -13.49
N ASP A 69 -5.00 -4.54 -14.49
CA ASP A 69 -5.73 -5.03 -15.66
C ASP A 69 -6.81 -6.04 -15.26
N LEU A 70 -6.51 -6.96 -14.32
CA LEU A 70 -7.50 -7.89 -13.80
C LEU A 70 -8.65 -7.16 -13.09
N MET A 71 -8.35 -6.14 -12.28
CA MET A 71 -9.40 -5.36 -11.60
C MET A 71 -10.25 -4.56 -12.59
N LYS A 72 -9.63 -4.02 -13.64
CA LYS A 72 -10.31 -3.28 -14.70
C LYS A 72 -11.22 -4.18 -15.53
N GLN A 73 -10.76 -5.36 -15.92
CA GLN A 73 -11.55 -6.34 -16.69
C GLN A 73 -12.83 -6.75 -15.97
N GLU A 74 -12.80 -6.71 -14.64
CA GLU A 74 -13.91 -7.12 -13.77
C GLU A 74 -14.73 -5.91 -13.26
N ASN A 75 -14.45 -4.71 -13.78
CA ASN A 75 -15.10 -3.45 -13.41
C ASN A 75 -15.09 -3.17 -11.90
N LEU A 76 -13.98 -3.50 -11.22
CA LEU A 76 -13.90 -3.40 -9.76
C LEU A 76 -13.49 -2.01 -9.27
N TYR A 77 -12.95 -1.13 -10.12
CA TYR A 77 -12.68 0.25 -9.75
C TYR A 77 -13.95 1.09 -9.67
N ALA A 78 -14.00 2.02 -8.71
CA ALA A 78 -15.15 2.92 -8.53
C ALA A 78 -15.43 3.80 -9.76
N SER A 79 -14.40 4.14 -10.52
CA SER A 79 -14.50 4.78 -11.85
C SER A 79 -15.31 3.95 -12.87
N GLN A 80 -15.41 2.65 -12.66
CA GLN A 80 -16.17 1.68 -13.47
C GLN A 80 -17.45 1.19 -12.75
N GLY A 81 -17.80 1.78 -11.60
CA GLY A 81 -18.94 1.37 -10.78
C GLY A 81 -18.66 0.25 -9.77
N GLY A 82 -17.40 -0.12 -9.56
CA GLY A 82 -16.99 -1.14 -8.59
C GLY A 82 -16.63 -0.60 -7.19
N PRO A 83 -16.24 -1.48 -6.25
CA PRO A 83 -15.99 -1.11 -4.86
C PRO A 83 -14.61 -0.50 -4.58
N ILE A 84 -13.62 -0.62 -5.47
CA ILE A 84 -12.25 -0.17 -5.20
C ILE A 84 -12.17 1.35 -5.35
N ILE A 85 -11.96 2.05 -4.24
CA ILE A 85 -11.92 3.53 -4.18
C ILE A 85 -10.50 4.10 -4.03
N LEU A 86 -9.52 3.26 -3.67
CA LEU A 86 -8.13 3.65 -3.44
C LEU A 86 -7.21 2.51 -3.86
N SER A 87 -6.02 2.84 -4.36
CA SER A 87 -4.95 1.86 -4.59
C SER A 87 -3.66 2.29 -3.90
N GLN A 88 -2.93 1.35 -3.31
CA GLN A 88 -1.60 1.63 -2.74
C GLN A 88 -0.51 0.98 -3.58
N ILE A 89 0.56 1.75 -3.83
CA ILE A 89 1.81 1.29 -4.44
C ILE A 89 2.93 1.39 -3.41
N GLU A 90 3.81 0.39 -3.38
CA GLU A 90 4.83 0.26 -2.32
C GLU A 90 4.21 0.15 -0.90
N ASN A 91 5.06 -0.05 0.11
CA ASN A 91 4.66 -0.06 1.51
C ASN A 91 5.78 0.45 2.42
N GLU A 92 5.52 1.56 3.10
CA GLU A 92 6.42 2.16 4.09
C GLU A 92 7.86 2.38 3.59
N TYR A 93 8.03 2.77 2.33
CA TYR A 93 9.36 2.92 1.76
C TYR A 93 10.15 4.08 2.38
N GLY A 94 9.49 5.12 2.88
CA GLY A 94 10.14 6.21 3.62
C GLY A 94 10.86 5.76 4.89
N ASN A 95 10.56 4.57 5.43
CA ASN A 95 11.31 4.00 6.56
C ASN A 95 12.71 3.50 6.16
N ILE A 96 12.96 3.24 4.88
CA ILE A 96 14.22 2.67 4.37
C ILE A 96 14.93 3.54 3.33
N ASP A 97 14.28 4.60 2.85
CA ASP A 97 14.73 5.40 1.71
C ASP A 97 16.16 5.97 1.90
N LYS A 98 16.50 6.36 3.13
CA LYS A 98 17.81 6.90 3.51
C LYS A 98 18.95 5.93 3.19
N SER A 99 18.73 4.62 3.36
CA SER A 99 19.72 3.59 3.07
C SER A 99 20.03 3.44 1.57
N TYR A 100 19.13 3.90 0.70
CA TYR A 100 19.30 3.89 -0.75
C TYR A 100 19.80 5.23 -1.32
N GLY A 101 19.93 6.27 -0.47
CA GLY A 101 20.47 7.56 -0.86
C GLY A 101 19.72 8.18 -2.05
N PRO A 102 20.44 8.77 -3.04
CA PRO A 102 19.79 9.39 -4.20
C PRO A 102 18.89 8.46 -5.02
N ALA A 103 19.17 7.15 -5.03
CA ALA A 103 18.39 6.16 -5.78
C ALA A 103 16.99 5.94 -5.20
N ALA A 104 16.75 6.24 -3.91
CA ALA A 104 15.41 6.20 -3.35
C ALA A 104 14.47 7.22 -4.00
N LYS A 105 14.97 8.44 -4.26
CA LYS A 105 14.17 9.49 -4.88
C LYS A 105 13.80 9.13 -6.31
N THR A 106 14.75 8.60 -7.08
CA THR A 106 14.48 8.17 -8.47
C THR A 106 13.51 6.99 -8.50
N TYR A 107 13.66 6.03 -7.58
CA TYR A 107 12.75 4.90 -7.44
C TYR A 107 11.32 5.32 -7.10
N ILE A 108 11.11 6.18 -6.09
CA ILE A 108 9.76 6.61 -5.69
C ILE A 108 9.09 7.48 -6.75
N ASN A 109 9.85 8.36 -7.42
CA ASN A 109 9.33 9.08 -8.57
C ASN A 109 8.89 8.13 -9.69
N TRP A 110 9.71 7.13 -10.00
CA TRP A 110 9.36 6.11 -10.99
C TRP A 110 8.12 5.30 -10.57
N ALA A 111 8.05 4.83 -9.32
CA ALA A 111 6.94 4.03 -8.83
C ALA A 111 5.62 4.81 -8.86
N SER A 112 5.65 6.09 -8.50
CA SER A 112 4.51 7.01 -8.57
C SER A 112 4.04 7.22 -10.00
N SER A 113 4.97 7.51 -10.93
CA SER A 113 4.66 7.66 -12.36
C SER A 113 4.13 6.37 -12.98
N MET A 114 4.71 5.22 -12.61
CA MET A 114 4.27 3.91 -13.09
C MET A 114 2.84 3.62 -12.62
N ALA A 115 2.56 3.77 -11.33
CA ALA A 115 1.23 3.50 -10.77
C ALA A 115 0.16 4.41 -11.38
N THR A 116 0.43 5.72 -11.46
CA THR A 116 -0.51 6.69 -12.04
C THR A 116 -0.73 6.48 -13.54
N SER A 117 0.28 6.02 -14.29
CA SER A 117 0.14 5.68 -15.72
C SER A 117 -0.79 4.49 -15.98
N LEU A 118 -1.11 3.69 -14.96
CA LEU A 118 -2.06 2.58 -15.10
C LEU A 118 -3.51 3.05 -15.13
N ASP A 119 -3.79 4.34 -14.91
CA ASP A 119 -5.07 5.01 -15.12
C ASP A 119 -6.27 4.25 -14.52
N THR A 120 -6.20 3.97 -13.22
CA THR A 120 -7.26 3.27 -12.48
C THR A 120 -8.53 4.11 -12.32
N GLY A 121 -8.44 5.43 -12.54
CA GLY A 121 -9.52 6.39 -12.29
C GLY A 121 -9.82 6.62 -10.79
N VAL A 122 -8.98 6.09 -9.89
CA VAL A 122 -9.10 6.31 -8.43
C VAL A 122 -7.76 6.79 -7.85
N PRO A 123 -7.75 7.50 -6.70
CA PRO A 123 -6.52 7.99 -6.11
C PRO A 123 -5.54 6.87 -5.72
N TRP A 124 -4.26 7.19 -5.79
CA TRP A 124 -3.18 6.34 -5.32
C TRP A 124 -2.61 6.85 -4.00
N VAL A 125 -2.18 5.90 -3.16
CA VAL A 125 -1.65 6.12 -1.81
C VAL A 125 -0.25 5.54 -1.67
N MET A 126 0.57 6.16 -0.83
CA MET A 126 1.80 5.58 -0.27
C MET A 126 1.84 5.84 1.25
N CYS A 127 1.83 4.78 2.06
CA CYS A 127 1.97 4.88 3.51
C CYS A 127 3.43 5.16 3.92
N GLN A 128 3.61 5.93 5.00
CA GLN A 128 4.92 6.36 5.54
C GLN A 128 5.87 6.91 4.47
N GLN A 129 5.35 7.71 3.53
CA GLN A 129 6.12 8.30 2.44
C GLN A 129 6.01 9.83 2.46
N ALA A 130 6.78 10.49 3.32
CA ALA A 130 6.69 11.94 3.52
C ALA A 130 6.85 12.75 2.20
N ASN A 131 7.71 12.29 1.29
CA ASN A 131 7.99 12.92 0.00
C ASN A 131 7.21 12.27 -1.18
N ALA A 132 6.05 11.66 -0.94
CA ALA A 132 5.23 11.08 -2.02
C ALA A 132 4.91 12.14 -3.11
N PRO A 133 5.32 11.92 -4.36
CA PRO A 133 5.06 12.84 -5.47
C PRO A 133 3.57 13.02 -5.75
N ASP A 134 3.16 14.21 -6.20
CA ASP A 134 1.80 14.40 -6.70
C ASP A 134 1.53 13.51 -7.94
N PRO A 135 0.32 12.95 -8.10
CA PRO A 135 -0.88 13.13 -7.28
C PRO A 135 -1.02 12.12 -6.11
N ILE A 136 0.02 11.38 -5.74
CA ILE A 136 -0.05 10.33 -4.70
C ILE A 136 -0.32 10.95 -3.33
N ILE A 137 -1.26 10.37 -2.58
CA ILE A 137 -1.57 10.76 -1.21
C ILE A 137 -0.63 10.02 -0.25
N ASN A 138 0.17 10.77 0.53
CA ASN A 138 0.94 10.16 1.60
C ASN A 138 0.06 9.95 2.83
N THR A 139 0.24 8.81 3.50
CA THR A 139 -0.59 8.43 4.67
C THR A 139 0.27 7.99 5.85
N CYS A 140 -0.37 7.88 7.01
CA CYS A 140 0.28 7.51 8.25
C CYS A 140 -0.09 6.08 8.69
N ASN A 141 0.86 5.41 9.33
CA ASN A 141 0.68 4.13 10.01
C ASN A 141 1.16 4.27 11.46
N GLY A 142 0.55 3.56 12.39
CA GLY A 142 0.98 3.61 13.78
C GLY A 142 -0.11 3.28 14.78
N PHE A 143 0.24 3.37 16.07
CA PHE A 143 -0.74 3.40 17.15
C PHE A 143 -1.49 4.74 17.22
N TYR A 144 -0.83 5.83 16.81
CA TYR A 144 -1.34 7.20 16.82
C TYR A 144 -0.87 7.92 15.56
N CYS A 145 -1.83 8.57 14.86
CA CYS A 145 -1.57 9.39 13.68
C CYS A 145 -2.26 10.76 13.78
N ASP A 146 -2.64 11.19 14.98
CA ASP A 146 -3.37 12.45 15.19
C ASP A 146 -2.54 13.68 14.84
N GLN A 147 -1.21 13.62 15.01
CA GLN A 147 -0.29 14.71 14.65
C GLN A 147 0.21 14.63 13.20
N PHE A 148 -0.23 13.63 12.42
CA PHE A 148 0.16 13.51 11.03
C PHE A 148 -0.52 14.58 10.16
N THR A 149 0.27 15.22 9.30
CA THR A 149 -0.23 16.12 8.26
C THR A 149 0.26 15.61 6.90
N PRO A 150 -0.61 15.52 5.87
CA PRO A 150 -0.19 15.15 4.54
C PRO A 150 0.81 16.18 3.98
N ASN A 151 1.58 15.79 2.96
CA ASN A 151 2.66 16.62 2.42
C ASN A 151 2.19 17.79 1.55
N SER A 152 0.87 17.98 1.44
CA SER A 152 0.22 19.11 0.77
C SER A 152 -1.15 19.35 1.39
N ASN A 153 -1.55 20.61 1.53
CA ASN A 153 -2.89 21.01 2.02
C ASN A 153 -4.03 20.62 1.06
N GLN A 154 -3.71 20.18 -0.16
CA GLN A 154 -4.70 19.69 -1.13
C GLN A 154 -5.00 18.19 -0.98
N LYS A 155 -4.28 17.50 -0.09
CA LYS A 155 -4.44 16.05 0.14
C LYS A 155 -5.19 15.82 1.46
N PRO A 156 -6.06 14.80 1.52
CA PRO A 156 -6.73 14.45 2.77
C PRO A 156 -5.74 13.83 3.77
N LYS A 157 -5.97 14.07 5.06
CA LYS A 157 -5.30 13.34 6.16
C LYS A 157 -5.87 11.92 6.21
N MET A 158 -5.03 10.91 6.07
CA MET A 158 -5.46 9.50 6.09
C MET A 158 -4.53 8.64 6.95
N TRP A 159 -5.13 7.75 7.73
CA TRP A 159 -4.47 6.76 8.58
C TRP A 159 -4.73 5.37 8.03
N THR A 160 -3.73 4.78 7.39
CA THR A 160 -3.86 3.51 6.65
C THR A 160 -3.71 2.28 7.53
N GLU A 161 -2.92 2.36 8.60
CA GLU A 161 -2.79 1.28 9.59
C GLU A 161 -2.93 1.80 11.01
N ASN A 162 -4.12 1.64 11.58
CA ASN A 162 -4.32 1.78 13.02
C ASN A 162 -4.00 0.44 13.69
N TRP A 163 -2.78 0.29 14.21
CA TRP A 163 -2.32 -0.98 14.76
C TRP A 163 -3.14 -1.39 15.97
N THR A 164 -4.02 -2.37 15.82
CA THR A 164 -4.96 -2.81 16.87
C THR A 164 -4.30 -3.66 17.97
N GLY A 165 -2.98 -3.86 17.87
CA GLY A 165 -2.17 -4.75 18.69
C GLY A 165 -0.80 -4.89 18.05
N TRP A 166 -0.20 -6.07 18.18
CA TRP A 166 1.03 -6.43 17.48
C TRP A 166 0.96 -7.89 17.02
N PHE A 167 1.82 -8.29 16.09
CA PHE A 167 1.94 -9.69 15.71
C PHE A 167 2.65 -10.51 16.80
N LEU A 168 2.32 -11.80 16.89
CA LEU A 168 2.97 -12.73 17.81
C LEU A 168 4.18 -13.39 17.15
N ALA A 169 5.37 -13.13 17.68
CA ALA A 169 6.58 -13.88 17.31
C ALA A 169 6.66 -15.21 18.08
N PHE A 170 7.25 -16.24 17.47
CA PHE A 170 7.49 -17.52 18.16
C PHE A 170 8.31 -17.31 19.44
N GLY A 171 7.82 -17.86 20.55
CA GLY A 171 8.45 -17.71 21.87
C GLY A 171 8.22 -16.32 22.51
N GLY A 172 7.53 -15.41 21.85
CA GLY A 172 7.14 -14.11 22.39
C GLY A 172 5.91 -14.18 23.30
N ALA A 173 5.74 -13.15 24.14
CA ALA A 173 4.49 -12.95 24.86
C ALA A 173 3.37 -12.49 23.91
N VAL A 174 2.12 -12.80 24.25
CA VAL A 174 0.94 -12.34 23.50
C VAL A 174 0.81 -10.81 23.65
N PRO A 175 0.97 -10.04 22.56
CA PRO A 175 0.82 -8.58 22.64
C PRO A 175 -0.65 -8.20 22.81
N TYR A 176 -0.90 -7.11 23.53
CA TYR A 176 -2.24 -6.60 23.79
C TYR A 176 -2.26 -5.08 23.70
N ARG A 177 -3.28 -4.54 23.04
CA ARG A 177 -3.62 -3.11 23.03
C ARG A 177 -5.01 -2.94 23.64
N PRO A 178 -5.18 -2.11 24.68
CA PRO A 178 -6.50 -1.83 25.26
C PRO A 178 -7.47 -1.23 24.24
N VAL A 179 -8.75 -1.61 24.33
CA VAL A 179 -9.80 -1.10 23.43
C VAL A 179 -10.05 0.39 23.68
N GLU A 180 -9.87 0.84 24.92
CA GLU A 180 -9.98 2.24 25.33
C GLU A 180 -8.87 3.10 24.69
N ASP A 181 -7.64 2.58 24.63
CA ASP A 181 -6.52 3.24 23.95
C ASP A 181 -6.77 3.34 22.44
N LEU A 182 -7.25 2.26 21.82
CA LEU A 182 -7.59 2.23 20.41
C LEU A 182 -8.68 3.26 20.07
N ALA A 183 -9.76 3.28 20.85
CA ALA A 183 -10.86 4.23 20.68
C ALA A 183 -10.39 5.68 20.89
N PHE A 184 -9.55 5.93 21.90
CA PHE A 184 -8.96 7.24 22.16
C PHE A 184 -8.09 7.71 21.00
N ALA A 185 -7.24 6.84 20.45
CA ALA A 185 -6.38 7.18 19.32
C ALA A 185 -7.20 7.54 18.05
N VAL A 186 -8.29 6.80 17.78
CA VAL A 186 -9.22 7.13 16.69
C VAL A 186 -9.90 8.47 16.93
N ALA A 187 -10.43 8.71 18.14
CA ALA A 187 -11.08 9.98 18.48
C ALA A 187 -10.12 11.17 18.29
N ARG A 188 -8.86 11.05 18.71
CA ARG A 188 -7.83 12.07 18.52
C ARG A 188 -7.49 12.31 17.06
N PHE A 189 -7.56 11.29 16.20
CA PHE A 189 -7.25 11.46 14.77
C PHE A 189 -8.23 12.41 14.06
N PHE A 190 -9.50 12.39 14.48
CA PHE A 190 -10.61 13.20 13.92
C PHE A 190 -10.86 14.53 14.64
N GLN A 191 -10.16 14.83 15.74
CA GLN A 191 -10.14 16.18 16.33
C GLN A 191 -9.31 17.14 15.47
#